data_AF-A0A1H3W4Q5-F1
#
_entry.id   AF-A0A1H3W4Q5-F1
#
_cell.length_a   1.000
_cell.length_b   1.000
_cell.length_c   1.000
_cell.angle_alpha   90.00
_cell.angle_beta   90.00
_cell.angle_gamma   90.00
#
_symmetry.space_group_name_H-M   'P 1'
#
loop_
_entity.id
_entity.type
_entity.pdbx_description
1 polymer ?
#
loop_
_entity_poly.entity_id
_entity_poly.type
_entity_poly.pdbx_seq_one_letter_code
_entity_poly.pdbx_strand_id
1 'polypeptide(L)'
;MNEIKAKVYTLYTENGNWLGKVVLTSDGMFAGDTDWGSLCNTWPRTGCDDFREFICRLNVDYFATKLYTGMSFILNGKKCEQACKRFAEKILPPLQKVLKQELENGIDW
;
A
#
# COMPACT_ATOMS: atom_id res chain seq x y z
N MET A 1 14.06 19.90 8.86
CA MET A 1 13.34 18.64 8.57
C MET A 1 11.92 19.05 8.24
N ASN A 2 11.42 18.67 7.06
CA ASN A 2 10.01 18.86 6.75
C ASN A 2 9.18 17.90 7.63
N GLU A 3 8.02 18.36 8.09
CA GLU A 3 7.07 17.53 8.84
C GLU A 3 6.63 16.34 7.97
N ILE A 4 6.72 15.13 8.51
CA ILE A 4 6.24 13.91 7.84
C ILE A 4 4.78 13.70 8.23
N LYS A 5 3.92 13.61 7.24
CA LYS A 5 2.49 13.43 7.45
C LYS A 5 2.11 11.97 7.27
N ALA A 6 1.12 11.51 8.02
CA ALA A 6 0.64 10.14 7.96
C ALA A 6 -0.89 10.13 7.86
N LYS A 7 -1.43 9.25 7.00
CA LYS A 7 -2.87 9.08 6.83
C LYS A 7 -3.26 7.62 6.87
N VAL A 8 -4.40 7.35 7.52
CA VAL A 8 -4.96 6.01 7.68
C VAL A 8 -6.17 5.86 6.75
N TYR A 9 -6.17 4.79 5.98
CA TYR A 9 -7.21 4.40 5.04
C TYR A 9 -7.86 3.12 5.52
N THR A 10 -9.18 3.13 5.73
CA THR A 10 -9.93 1.90 5.94
C THR A 10 -10.57 1.50 4.62
N LEU A 11 -10.23 0.30 4.14
CA LEU A 11 -10.63 -0.18 2.81
C LEU A 11 -11.79 -1.16 2.94
N TYR A 12 -12.68 -1.11 1.96
CA TYR A 12 -13.85 -1.97 1.87
C TYR A 12 -14.01 -2.53 0.46
N THR A 13 -14.67 -3.68 0.34
CA THR A 13 -15.15 -4.18 -0.95
C THR A 13 -16.28 -3.30 -1.47
N GLU A 14 -16.65 -3.48 -2.75
CA GLU A 14 -17.81 -2.80 -3.34
C GLU A 14 -19.12 -3.13 -2.62
N ASN A 15 -19.19 -4.30 -1.97
CA ASN A 15 -20.34 -4.73 -1.18
C ASN A 15 -20.27 -4.27 0.29
N GLY A 16 -19.29 -3.44 0.67
CA GLY A 16 -19.15 -2.88 2.02
C GLY A 16 -18.46 -3.81 3.04
N ASN A 17 -17.91 -4.94 2.63
CA ASN A 17 -17.15 -5.80 3.54
C ASN A 17 -15.79 -5.18 3.83
N TRP A 18 -15.33 -5.26 5.08
CA TRP A 18 -14.00 -4.78 5.47
C TRP A 18 -12.90 -5.55 4.73
N LEU A 19 -11.88 -4.83 4.23
CA LEU A 19 -10.70 -5.41 3.59
C LEU A 19 -9.44 -5.26 4.44
N GLY A 20 -9.33 -4.16 5.17
CA GLY A 20 -8.10 -3.81 5.85
C GLY A 20 -7.98 -2.36 6.21
N LYS A 21 -6.93 -2.06 6.98
CA LYS A 21 -6.42 -0.71 7.21
C LYS A 21 -5.06 -0.55 6.56
N VAL A 22 -4.83 0.59 5.93
CA VAL A 22 -3.54 0.97 5.34
C VAL A 22 -3.10 2.30 5.93
N VAL A 23 -1.83 2.41 6.27
CA VAL A 23 -1.18 3.67 6.66
C VAL A 23 -0.18 4.02 5.57
N LEU A 24 -0.24 5.26 5.11
CA LEU A 24 0.76 5.84 4.23
C LEU A 24 1.39 7.05 4.91
N THR A 25 2.66 7.27 4.65
CA THR A 25 3.38 8.49 5.06
C THR A 25 3.86 9.28 3.86
N SER A 26 4.00 10.59 4.01
CA SER A 26 4.46 11.50 2.94
C SER A 26 5.90 11.23 2.49
N ASP A 27 6.70 10.54 3.30
CA ASP A 27 8.09 10.17 3.00
C ASP A 27 8.24 8.75 2.39
N GLY A 28 7.13 8.07 2.10
CA GLY A 28 7.15 6.85 1.29
C GLY A 28 7.01 5.52 2.04
N MET A 29 6.53 5.54 3.28
CA MET A 29 6.20 4.31 4.02
C MET A 29 4.78 3.84 3.70
N PHE A 30 4.65 2.52 3.52
CA PHE A 30 3.39 1.78 3.49
C PHE A 30 3.35 0.80 4.66
N ALA A 31 2.22 0.72 5.35
CA ALA A 31 1.88 -0.40 6.22
C ALA A 31 0.42 -0.78 6.02
N GLY A 32 0.11 -2.07 5.99
CA GLY A 32 -1.26 -2.56 5.90
C GLY A 32 -1.51 -3.68 6.90
N ASP A 33 -2.70 -3.67 7.49
CA ASP A 33 -3.21 -4.71 8.39
C ASP A 33 -4.58 -5.18 7.88
N THR A 34 -4.65 -6.45 7.48
CA THR A 34 -5.71 -6.99 6.61
C THR A 34 -5.98 -8.46 6.92
N ASP A 35 -7.07 -9.01 6.40
CA ASP A 35 -7.35 -10.45 6.50
C ASP A 35 -6.30 -11.34 5.80
N TRP A 36 -5.47 -10.76 4.92
CA TRP A 36 -4.38 -11.44 4.22
C TRP A 36 -3.02 -11.24 4.88
N GLY A 37 -3.00 -10.64 6.07
CA GLY A 37 -1.82 -10.42 6.89
C GLY A 37 -1.47 -8.95 7.07
N SER A 38 -0.42 -8.74 7.86
CA SER A 38 0.13 -7.41 8.17
C SER A 38 1.49 -7.26 7.50
N LEU A 39 1.59 -6.33 6.54
CA LEU A 39 2.77 -6.15 5.69
C LEU A 39 3.15 -4.67 5.63
N CYS A 40 4.45 -4.38 5.60
CA CYS A 40 4.95 -3.02 5.43
C CYS A 40 6.14 -2.99 4.46
N ASN A 41 6.35 -1.84 3.85
CA ASN A 41 7.54 -1.56 3.05
C ASN A 41 7.75 -0.04 2.93
N THR A 42 8.98 0.38 2.72
CA THR A 42 9.34 1.79 2.50
C THR A 42 9.97 1.97 1.12
N TRP A 43 9.54 3.01 0.40
CA TRP A 43 10.15 3.44 -0.85
C TRP A 43 10.80 4.81 -0.67
N PRO A 44 12.13 4.87 -0.40
CA PRO A 44 12.81 6.14 -0.13
C PRO A 44 12.96 7.02 -1.37
N ARG A 45 12.76 6.47 -2.58
CA ARG A 45 12.86 7.20 -3.86
C ARG A 45 11.79 6.68 -4.81
N THR A 46 10.76 7.48 -5.01
CA THR A 46 9.56 7.13 -5.77
C THR A 46 9.54 7.79 -7.16
N GLY A 47 10.34 8.85 -7.34
CA GLY A 47 10.32 9.67 -8.55
C GLY A 47 9.01 10.47 -8.72
N CYS A 48 8.24 10.63 -7.65
CA CYS A 48 7.02 11.42 -7.59
C CYS A 48 7.12 12.38 -6.40
N ASP A 49 6.57 13.59 -6.54
CA ASP A 49 6.52 14.57 -5.45
C ASP A 49 5.52 14.17 -4.36
N ASP A 50 4.46 13.46 -4.75
CA ASP A 50 3.46 12.89 -3.85
C ASP A 50 3.53 11.35 -3.86
N PHE A 51 3.63 10.74 -2.69
CA PHE A 51 3.70 9.28 -2.56
C PHE A 51 2.44 8.57 -3.06
N ARG A 52 1.27 9.21 -2.99
CA ARG A 52 0.02 8.67 -3.51
C ARG A 52 0.10 8.42 -5.01
N GLU A 53 0.73 9.33 -5.76
CA GLU A 53 0.93 9.14 -7.21
C GLU A 53 1.75 7.90 -7.50
N PHE A 54 2.82 7.68 -6.72
CA PHE A 54 3.65 6.50 -6.85
C PHE A 54 2.83 5.22 -6.63
N ILE A 55 2.05 5.15 -5.55
CA ILE A 55 1.17 4.00 -5.28
C ILE A 55 0.18 3.78 -6.43
N CYS A 56 -0.39 4.84 -7.00
CA CYS A 56 -1.30 4.80 -8.14
C CYS A 56 -0.68 4.29 -9.45
N ARG A 57 0.65 4.34 -9.59
CA ARG A 57 1.39 3.83 -10.76
C ARG A 57 1.83 2.38 -10.60
N LEU A 58 1.76 1.81 -9.40
CA LEU A 58 2.20 0.44 -9.16
C LEU A 58 1.26 -0.57 -9.83
N ASN A 59 1.86 -1.65 -10.33
CA ASN A 59 1.15 -2.87 -10.65
C ASN A 59 1.23 -3.87 -9.47
N VAL A 60 0.32 -4.84 -9.47
CA VAL A 60 0.18 -5.83 -8.41
C VAL A 60 1.45 -6.65 -8.21
N ASP A 61 2.09 -7.10 -9.29
CA ASP A 61 3.26 -7.98 -9.19
C ASP A 61 4.47 -7.26 -8.57
N TYR A 62 4.73 -6.02 -8.98
CA TYR A 62 5.78 -5.19 -8.39
C TYR A 62 5.51 -4.93 -6.92
N PHE A 63 4.27 -4.55 -6.57
CA PHE A 63 3.89 -4.28 -5.20
C PHE A 63 4.03 -5.52 -4.32
N ALA A 64 3.52 -6.67 -4.76
CA ALA A 64 3.66 -7.96 -4.08
C ALA A 64 5.14 -8.35 -3.88
N THR A 65 5.96 -8.19 -4.92
CA THR A 65 7.39 -8.50 -4.86
C THR A 65 8.10 -7.62 -3.84
N LYS A 66 7.77 -6.32 -3.79
CA LYS A 66 8.37 -5.40 -2.80
C LYS A 66 7.96 -5.73 -1.37
N LEU A 67 6.70 -6.07 -1.12
CA LEU A 67 6.25 -6.53 0.20
C LEU A 67 6.95 -7.82 0.62
N TYR A 68 7.11 -8.79 -0.29
CA TYR A 68 7.82 -10.03 0.01
C TYR A 68 9.32 -9.80 0.27
N THR A 69 10.00 -9.10 -0.63
CA THR A 69 11.45 -8.84 -0.52
C THR A 69 11.80 -7.96 0.67
N GLY A 70 10.99 -6.94 0.98
CA GLY A 70 11.16 -6.09 2.16
C GLY A 70 11.03 -6.83 3.49
N MET A 71 10.28 -7.94 3.50
CA MET A 71 10.02 -8.77 4.68
C MET A 71 10.75 -10.13 4.62
N SER A 72 11.67 -10.32 3.68
CA SER A 72 12.29 -11.63 3.39
C SER A 72 13.09 -12.24 4.54
N PHE A 73 13.49 -11.43 5.53
CA PHE A 73 14.13 -11.92 6.76
C PHE A 73 13.15 -12.62 7.72
N ILE A 74 11.83 -12.35 7.59
CA ILE A 74 10.76 -12.97 8.39
C ILE A 74 9.98 -13.98 7.53
N LEU A 75 9.69 -13.60 6.29
CA LEU A 75 8.91 -14.37 5.34
C LEU A 75 9.85 -15.21 4.46
N ASN A 76 9.85 -16.53 4.67
CA ASN A 76 10.63 -17.44 3.83
C ASN A 76 9.72 -18.47 3.14
N GLY A 77 9.96 -18.68 1.85
CA GLY A 77 9.36 -19.74 1.04
C GLY A 77 8.21 -19.30 0.15
N LYS A 78 7.92 -20.12 -0.86
CA LYS A 78 6.95 -19.84 -1.93
C LYS A 78 5.52 -19.54 -1.43
N LYS A 79 5.14 -20.10 -0.28
CA LYS A 79 3.82 -19.83 0.31
C LYS A 79 3.68 -18.37 0.76
N CYS A 80 4.75 -17.77 1.28
CA CYS A 80 4.76 -16.37 1.69
C CYS A 80 4.70 -15.43 0.49
N GLU A 81 5.43 -15.73 -0.58
CA GLU A 81 5.36 -14.97 -1.83
C GLU A 81 3.94 -14.97 -2.42
N GLN A 82 3.28 -16.13 -2.45
CA GLN A 82 1.88 -16.24 -2.86
C GLN A 82 0.93 -15.47 -1.93
N ALA A 83 1.19 -15.45 -0.62
CA ALA A 83 0.41 -14.66 0.33
C ALA A 83 0.55 -13.15 0.07
N CYS A 84 1.78 -12.66 -0.16
CA CYS A 84 2.02 -11.26 -0.55
C CYS A 84 1.32 -10.90 -1.87
N LYS A 85 1.30 -11.83 -2.83
CA LYS A 85 0.55 -11.63 -4.08
C LYS A 85 -0.96 -11.49 -3.84
N ARG A 86 -1.55 -12.39 -3.04
CA ARG A 86 -2.98 -12.30 -2.67
C ARG A 86 -3.30 -11.00 -1.93
N PHE A 87 -2.44 -10.59 -0.99
CA PHE A 87 -2.55 -9.29 -0.33
C PHE A 87 -2.58 -8.16 -1.37
N ALA A 88 -1.61 -8.12 -2.28
CA ALA A 88 -1.51 -7.06 -3.29
C ALA A 88 -2.74 -7.01 -4.21
N GLU A 89 -3.24 -8.17 -4.66
CA GLU A 89 -4.44 -8.28 -5.51
C GLU A 89 -5.70 -7.72 -4.83
N LYS A 90 -5.80 -7.85 -3.51
CA LYS A 90 -6.98 -7.44 -2.73
C LYS A 90 -6.91 -5.99 -2.23
N ILE A 91 -5.71 -5.49 -1.96
CA ILE A 91 -5.51 -4.21 -1.26
C ILE A 91 -5.14 -3.08 -2.21
N LEU A 92 -4.29 -3.35 -3.20
CA LEU A 92 -3.79 -2.29 -4.08
C LEU A 92 -4.92 -1.62 -4.88
N PRO A 93 -5.84 -2.34 -5.56
CA PRO A 93 -6.86 -1.66 -6.37
C PRO A 93 -7.82 -0.77 -5.57
N PRO A 94 -8.40 -1.22 -4.41
CA PRO A 94 -9.23 -0.35 -3.58
C PRO A 94 -8.48 0.86 -3.02
N LEU A 95 -7.21 0.67 -2.62
CA LEU A 95 -6.37 1.78 -2.18
C LEU A 95 -6.17 2.80 -3.30
N GLN A 96 -5.75 2.36 -4.48
CA GLN A 96 -5.54 3.22 -5.64
C GLN A 96 -6.82 3.99 -6.02
N LYS A 97 -8.00 3.39 -5.89
CA LYS A 97 -9.28 4.07 -6.13
C LYS A 97 -9.46 5.26 -5.19
N VAL A 98 -9.25 5.08 -3.89
CA VAL A 98 -9.38 6.16 -2.90
C VAL A 98 -8.32 7.24 -3.15
N LEU A 99 -7.07 6.84 -3.38
CA LEU A 99 -5.97 7.80 -3.61
C LEU A 99 -6.18 8.64 -4.88
N LYS A 100 -6.66 8.04 -5.98
CA LYS A 100 -6.98 8.77 -7.22
C LYS A 100 -8.07 9.81 -6.97
N GLN A 101 -9.13 9.46 -6.23
CA GLN A 101 -10.17 10.41 -5.85
C GLN A 101 -9.62 11.56 -5.00
N GLU A 102 -8.71 11.29 -4.07
CA GLU A 102 -8.09 12.36 -3.26
C GLU A 102 -7.25 13.31 -4.13
N LEU A 103 -6.46 12.77 -5.06
CA LEU A 103 -5.65 13.55 -5.99
C LEU A 103 -6.52 14.40 -6.93
N GLU A 104 -7.58 13.82 -7.49
CA GLU A 104 -8.55 14.51 -8.35
C GLU A 104 -9.29 15.63 -7.62
N ASN A 105 -9.62 15.42 -6.34
CA ASN A 105 -10.29 16.40 -5.49
C ASN A 105 -9.34 17.43 -4.86
N GLY A 106 -8.04 17.37 -5.13
CA GLY A 106 -7.05 18.30 -4.58
C GLY A 106 -6.93 18.22 -3.06
N ILE A 107 -7.17 17.05 -2.46
CA ILE A 107 -7.03 16.86 -1.01
C ILE A 107 -5.55 16.91 -0.66
N ASP A 108 -5.17 17.92 0.11
CA ASP A 108 -3.81 18.06 0.62
C ASP A 108 -3.52 16.98 1.68
N TRP A 109 -2.28 16.49 1.66
CA TRP A 109 -1.71 15.72 2.76
C TRP A 109 -0.94 16.70 3.59
#